data_AF-A0A2V8RPG1-F1
#
_entry.id   AF-A0A2V8RPG1-F1
#
_cell.length_a   1.000
_cell.length_b   1.000
_cell.length_c   1.000
_cell.angle_alpha   90.00
_cell.angle_beta   90.00
_cell.angle_gamma   90.00
#
_symmetry.space_group_name_H-M   'P 1'
#
loop_
_entity.id
_entity.type
_entity.pdbx_description
1 polymer ?
#
loop_
_entity_poly.entity_id
_entity_poly.type
_entity_poly.pdbx_seq_one_letter_code
_entity_poly.pdbx_strand_id
1 'polypeptide(L)'
;MKRITVPATLVFLLALSAVAAAQPAHQTQPTTAPTSQETASRDAIREKLRTLLNTEGPKMNVAFKQSEKQPYNFVGIMSTGLTNADSFEIVVLVSGQDTIHFRIYPRYKGAYLNVDKASNSAALMRQMVRFSDKNFLYWGADDTFDIFAGYNFTL
;
A
#
# COMPACT_ATOMS: atom_id res chain seq x y z
N MET A 1 54.80 -27.49 -57.13
CA MET A 1 55.69 -27.78 -55.98
C MET A 1 55.07 -27.22 -54.70
N LYS A 2 55.11 -28.00 -53.62
CA LYS A 2 54.80 -27.70 -52.20
C LYS A 2 53.36 -27.30 -51.81
N ARG A 3 52.77 -28.17 -50.98
CA ARG A 3 51.55 -28.00 -50.17
C ARG A 3 51.85 -27.11 -48.96
N ILE A 4 50.88 -26.30 -48.53
CA ILE A 4 50.73 -25.84 -47.14
C ILE A 4 49.26 -25.98 -46.76
N THR A 5 49.03 -26.38 -45.51
CA THR A 5 47.79 -26.96 -44.99
C THR A 5 47.23 -26.07 -43.85
N VAL A 6 45.90 -26.15 -43.66
CA VAL A 6 45.07 -25.92 -42.44
C VAL A 6 44.81 -24.46 -41.95
N PRO A 7 43.83 -24.21 -41.04
CA PRO A 7 42.42 -23.87 -41.30
C PRO A 7 42.02 -22.51 -40.66
N ALA A 8 40.72 -22.14 -40.69
CA ALA A 8 39.94 -21.83 -39.48
C ALA A 8 38.68 -21.03 -39.80
N THR A 9 37.59 -21.59 -39.30
CA THR A 9 36.27 -21.04 -39.03
C THR A 9 36.31 -19.65 -38.40
N LEU A 10 35.48 -18.71 -38.88
CA LEU A 10 34.84 -17.70 -38.03
C LEU A 10 33.62 -17.09 -38.76
N VAL A 11 32.42 -17.54 -38.40
CA VAL A 11 31.17 -16.86 -38.76
C VAL A 11 31.01 -15.70 -37.80
N PHE A 12 31.04 -14.49 -38.35
CA PHE A 12 30.89 -13.24 -37.60
C PHE A 12 29.40 -12.95 -37.39
N LEU A 13 28.89 -13.19 -36.17
CA LEU A 13 27.56 -12.69 -35.77
C LEU A 13 27.68 -11.20 -35.43
N LEU A 14 26.96 -10.35 -36.16
CA LEU A 14 26.73 -8.96 -35.77
C LEU A 14 25.92 -8.90 -34.47
N ALA A 15 26.53 -8.37 -33.42
CA ALA A 15 25.82 -7.91 -32.24
C ALA A 15 25.23 -6.53 -32.51
N LEU A 16 23.89 -6.42 -32.50
CA LEU A 16 23.18 -5.15 -32.47
C LEU A 16 23.17 -4.66 -31.01
N SER A 17 24.00 -3.67 -30.69
CA SER A 17 23.97 -2.97 -29.40
C SER A 17 22.96 -1.82 -29.45
N ALA A 18 21.76 -2.04 -28.89
CA ALA A 18 20.84 -0.95 -28.57
C ALA A 18 21.24 -0.37 -27.21
N VAL A 19 21.80 0.84 -27.22
CA VAL A 19 22.01 1.65 -26.02
C VAL A 19 20.67 2.28 -25.66
N ALA A 20 19.90 1.63 -24.79
CA ALA A 20 18.75 2.24 -24.15
C ALA A 20 19.22 3.02 -22.91
N ALA A 21 18.90 4.31 -22.87
CA ALA A 21 19.20 5.20 -21.77
C ALA A 21 18.66 4.64 -20.43
N ALA A 22 19.52 4.64 -19.42
CA ALA A 22 19.16 4.24 -18.07
C ALA A 22 18.20 5.26 -17.43
N GLN A 23 16.90 4.96 -17.48
CA GLN A 23 15.95 5.47 -16.49
C GLN A 23 15.93 4.47 -15.32
N PRO A 24 15.92 4.89 -14.05
CA PRO A 24 15.65 3.99 -12.95
C PRO A 24 14.21 3.51 -13.11
N ALA A 25 14.05 2.32 -13.70
CA ALA A 25 12.80 1.60 -13.69
C ALA A 25 12.47 1.32 -12.22
N HIS A 26 11.36 1.90 -11.73
CA HIS A 26 10.63 1.26 -10.64
C HIS A 26 10.38 -0.17 -11.11
N GLN A 27 11.08 -1.14 -10.51
CA GLN A 27 10.91 -2.54 -10.82
C GLN A 27 9.45 -2.88 -10.57
N THR A 28 8.66 -3.01 -11.64
CA THR A 28 7.38 -3.70 -11.61
C THR A 28 7.71 -5.16 -11.36
N GLN A 29 7.80 -5.51 -10.08
CA GLN A 29 7.92 -6.89 -9.65
C GLN A 29 6.75 -7.67 -10.27
N PRO A 30 6.99 -8.79 -10.96
CA PRO A 30 5.90 -9.62 -11.46
C PRO A 30 5.01 -10.03 -10.29
N THR A 31 3.74 -9.63 -10.31
CA THR A 31 2.75 -10.06 -9.32
C THR A 31 2.39 -11.51 -9.62
N THR A 32 3.18 -12.45 -9.12
CA THR A 32 2.82 -13.88 -9.12
C THR A 32 1.55 -14.04 -8.30
N ALA A 33 0.58 -14.83 -8.81
CA ALA A 33 -0.63 -15.14 -8.05
C ALA A 33 -0.25 -15.76 -6.70
N PRO A 34 -0.92 -15.36 -5.59
CA PRO A 34 -0.55 -15.84 -4.27
C PRO A 34 -0.70 -17.35 -4.20
N THR A 35 0.22 -18.00 -3.49
CA THR A 35 0.17 -19.44 -3.31
C THR A 35 -1.04 -19.84 -2.45
N SER A 36 -1.48 -21.10 -2.53
CA SER A 36 -2.56 -21.59 -1.67
C SER A 36 -2.21 -21.47 -0.17
N GLN A 37 -0.92 -21.60 0.16
CA GLN A 37 -0.41 -21.43 1.52
C GLN A 37 -0.47 -19.97 1.98
N GLU A 38 -0.07 -19.01 1.14
CA GLU A 38 -0.20 -17.57 1.44
C GLU A 38 -1.66 -17.16 1.65
N THR A 39 -2.56 -17.69 0.82
CA THR A 39 -4.00 -17.43 0.95
C THR A 39 -4.54 -17.96 2.28
N ALA A 40 -4.18 -19.19 2.66
CA ALA A 40 -4.59 -19.78 3.93
C ALA A 40 -4.03 -19.03 5.14
N SER A 41 -2.77 -18.57 5.07
CA SER A 41 -2.17 -17.72 6.11
C SER A 41 -2.95 -16.42 6.29
N ARG A 42 -3.22 -15.73 5.17
CA ARG A 42 -3.95 -14.46 5.16
C ARG A 42 -5.38 -14.60 5.70
N ASP A 43 -6.07 -15.69 5.37
CA ASP A 43 -7.40 -15.98 5.91
C ASP A 43 -7.34 -16.23 7.42
N ALA A 44 -6.35 -16.97 7.92
CA ALA A 44 -6.16 -17.19 9.35
C ALA A 44 -5.87 -15.88 10.12
N ILE A 45 -5.05 -14.99 9.55
CA ILE A 45 -4.79 -13.66 10.12
C ILE A 45 -6.07 -12.82 10.11
N ARG A 46 -6.84 -12.84 9.02
CA ARG A 46 -8.13 -12.14 8.93
C ARG A 46 -9.08 -12.56 10.05
N GLU A 47 -9.20 -13.86 10.34
CA GLU A 47 -10.10 -14.34 11.40
C GLU A 47 -9.60 -13.96 12.81
N LYS A 48 -8.28 -14.00 13.05
CA LYS A 48 -7.72 -13.48 14.31
C LYS A 48 -7.99 -11.98 14.47
N LEU A 49 -7.79 -11.22 13.40
CA LEU A 49 -8.04 -9.78 13.38
C LEU A 49 -9.53 -9.48 13.61
N ARG A 50 -10.45 -10.25 13.02
CA ARG A 50 -11.89 -10.12 13.27
C ARG A 50 -12.21 -10.24 14.75
N THR A 51 -11.71 -11.27 15.41
CA THR A 51 -11.91 -11.48 16.85
C THR A 51 -11.37 -10.29 17.64
N LEU A 52 -10.14 -9.86 17.35
CA LEU A 52 -9.53 -8.70 18.00
C LEU A 52 -10.36 -7.43 17.83
N LEU A 53 -10.77 -7.10 16.60
CA LEU A 53 -11.55 -5.88 16.32
C LEU A 53 -12.94 -5.93 16.96
N ASN A 54 -13.56 -7.10 17.05
CA ASN A 54 -14.84 -7.28 17.77
C ASN A 54 -14.69 -7.08 19.28
N THR A 55 -13.53 -7.40 19.85
CA THR A 55 -13.23 -7.19 21.27
C THR A 55 -12.80 -5.76 21.59
N GLU A 56 -11.93 -5.17 20.77
CA GLU A 56 -11.29 -3.88 21.05
C GLU A 56 -12.06 -2.69 20.48
N GLY A 57 -12.71 -2.84 19.32
CA GLY A 57 -13.47 -1.78 18.66
C GLY A 57 -14.52 -1.11 19.57
N PRO A 58 -15.36 -1.87 20.29
CA PRO A 58 -16.36 -1.28 21.19
C PRO A 58 -15.77 -0.40 22.29
N LYS A 59 -14.54 -0.68 22.75
CA LYS A 59 -13.87 0.13 23.79
C LYS A 59 -13.51 1.54 23.31
N MET A 60 -13.42 1.72 21.99
CA MET A 60 -13.21 3.02 21.33
C MET A 60 -14.48 3.53 20.62
N ASN A 61 -15.65 2.97 20.93
CA ASN A 61 -16.93 3.30 20.29
C ASN A 61 -16.93 3.07 18.76
N VAL A 62 -16.22 2.06 18.28
CA VAL A 62 -16.16 1.69 16.85
C VAL A 62 -16.66 0.27 16.65
N ALA A 63 -17.64 0.11 15.75
CA ALA A 63 -18.09 -1.20 15.29
C ALA A 63 -17.44 -1.50 13.92
N PHE A 64 -16.45 -2.39 13.91
CA PHE A 64 -15.82 -2.83 12.67
C PHE A 64 -16.68 -3.86 11.94
N LYS A 65 -16.76 -3.72 10.61
CA LYS A 65 -17.42 -4.69 9.72
C LYS A 65 -16.48 -5.07 8.60
N GLN A 66 -16.46 -6.34 8.23
CA GLN A 66 -15.73 -6.79 7.05
C GLN A 66 -16.37 -6.19 5.80
N SER A 67 -15.56 -5.73 4.85
CA SER A 67 -16.02 -5.22 3.56
C SER A 67 -16.45 -6.36 2.64
N GLU A 68 -17.63 -6.22 2.03
CA GLU A 68 -18.13 -7.17 1.03
C GLU A 68 -17.38 -7.06 -0.30
N LYS A 69 -16.82 -5.88 -0.60
CA LYS A 69 -16.08 -5.61 -1.84
C LYS A 69 -14.61 -6.00 -1.75
N GLN A 70 -14.05 -5.86 -0.54
CA GLN A 70 -12.64 -6.12 -0.26
C GLN A 70 -12.59 -7.02 0.98
N PRO A 71 -12.71 -8.36 0.83
CA PRO A 71 -12.91 -9.27 1.95
C PRO A 71 -11.81 -9.28 3.02
N TYR A 72 -10.64 -8.72 2.73
CA TYR A 72 -9.53 -8.59 3.68
C TYR A 72 -9.50 -7.24 4.41
N ASN A 73 -10.49 -6.38 4.16
CA ASN A 73 -10.66 -5.10 4.83
C ASN A 73 -11.74 -5.21 5.90
N PHE A 74 -11.46 -4.61 7.05
CA PHE A 74 -12.45 -4.25 8.06
C PHE A 74 -12.58 -2.73 8.08
N VAL A 75 -13.81 -2.23 8.09
CA VAL A 75 -14.12 -0.81 8.10
C VAL A 75 -14.93 -0.47 9.34
N GLY A 76 -14.55 0.59 10.04
CA GLY A 76 -15.27 1.12 11.18
C GLY A 76 -15.29 2.64 11.12
N ILE A 77 -16.30 3.26 11.73
CA ILE A 77 -16.41 4.72 11.84
C ILE A 77 -16.33 5.10 13.32
N MET A 78 -15.44 6.05 13.63
CA MET A 78 -15.39 6.72 14.94
C MET A 78 -15.93 8.14 14.78
N SER A 79 -17.00 8.48 15.51
CA SER A 79 -17.68 9.79 15.38
C SER A 79 -17.73 10.58 16.69
N THR A 80 -17.14 10.08 17.76
CA THR A 80 -17.17 10.71 19.09
C THR A 80 -15.75 10.91 19.62
N GLY A 81 -15.59 11.87 20.53
CA GLY A 81 -14.28 12.18 21.12
C GLY A 81 -13.30 12.90 20.17
N LEU A 82 -13.81 13.49 19.09
CA LEU A 82 -12.99 14.18 18.08
C LEU A 82 -13.11 15.70 18.23
N THR A 83 -11.96 16.39 18.23
CA THR A 83 -11.90 17.87 18.30
C THR A 83 -11.81 18.52 16.93
N ASN A 84 -11.08 17.91 16.00
CA ASN A 84 -10.69 18.53 14.71
C ASN A 84 -11.24 17.81 13.48
N ALA A 85 -12.11 16.81 13.67
CA ALA A 85 -12.74 16.04 12.62
C ALA A 85 -14.15 15.65 13.06
N ASP A 86 -15.05 15.47 12.10
CA ASP A 86 -16.42 15.02 12.40
C ASP A 86 -16.47 13.51 12.59
N SER A 87 -15.64 12.78 11.84
CA SER A 87 -15.47 11.34 12.00
C SER A 87 -14.13 10.88 11.45
N PHE A 88 -13.69 9.70 11.88
CA PHE A 88 -12.63 8.93 11.27
C PHE A 88 -13.23 7.67 10.65
N GLU A 89 -12.98 7.45 9.36
CA GLU A 89 -13.13 6.12 8.77
C GLU A 89 -11.83 5.34 8.98
N ILE A 90 -11.93 4.20 9.64
CA ILE A 90 -10.80 3.35 9.98
C ILE A 90 -10.90 2.11 9.12
N VAL A 91 -9.90 1.89 8.28
CA VAL A 91 -9.76 0.72 7.42
C VAL A 91 -8.57 -0.10 7.92
N VAL A 92 -8.84 -1.34 8.28
CA VAL A 92 -7.81 -2.32 8.66
C VAL A 92 -7.76 -3.43 7.62
N LEU A 93 -6.65 -3.52 6.89
CA LEU A 93 -6.44 -4.46 5.77
C LEU A 93 -5.42 -5.52 6.15
N VAL A 94 -5.67 -6.78 5.79
CA VAL A 94 -4.64 -7.84 5.77
C VAL A 94 -4.11 -8.02 4.35
N SER A 95 -2.83 -7.74 4.12
CA SER A 95 -2.18 -7.92 2.82
C SER A 95 -1.68 -9.35 2.60
N GLY A 96 -1.18 -9.65 1.40
CA GLY A 96 -0.64 -10.97 1.02
C GLY A 96 0.72 -11.34 1.62
N GLN A 97 1.32 -10.46 2.43
CA GLN A 97 2.65 -10.64 3.04
C GLN A 97 2.54 -10.62 4.57
N ASP A 98 1.47 -11.19 5.11
CA ASP A 98 1.16 -11.23 6.54
C ASP A 98 1.27 -9.84 7.23
N THR A 99 1.05 -8.79 6.46
CA THR A 99 1.16 -7.40 6.91
C THR A 99 -0.22 -6.81 7.07
N ILE A 100 -0.48 -6.24 8.24
CA ILE A 100 -1.72 -5.53 8.53
C ILE A 100 -1.48 -4.03 8.37
N HIS A 101 -2.33 -3.41 7.56
CA HIS A 101 -2.34 -1.97 7.33
C HIS A 101 -3.49 -1.34 8.10
N PHE A 102 -3.19 -0.33 8.90
CA PHE A 102 -4.16 0.57 9.49
C PHE A 102 -4.15 1.85 8.69
N ARG A 103 -5.32 2.29 8.20
CA ARG A 103 -5.51 3.58 7.56
C ARG A 103 -6.68 4.29 8.19
N ILE A 104 -6.43 5.49 8.68
CA ILE A 104 -7.42 6.33 9.35
C ILE A 104 -7.63 7.56 8.47
N TYR A 105 -8.82 7.64 7.88
CA TYR A 105 -9.23 8.73 7.00
C TYR A 105 -10.02 9.75 7.80
N PRO A 106 -9.43 10.92 8.13
CA PRO A 106 -10.19 12.01 8.71
C PRO A 106 -11.25 12.54 7.75
N ARG A 107 -12.45 12.78 8.27
CA ARG A 107 -13.57 13.36 7.54
C ARG A 107 -14.00 14.67 8.17
N TYR A 108 -14.25 15.65 7.31
CA TYR A 108 -14.75 16.98 7.68
C TYR A 108 -15.93 17.34 6.78
N LYS A 109 -17.04 17.76 7.38
CA LYS A 109 -18.33 18.02 6.74
C LYS A 109 -18.79 16.86 5.86
N GLY A 110 -18.58 15.63 6.34
CA GLY A 110 -18.94 14.40 5.65
C GLY A 110 -18.03 14.01 4.47
N ALA A 111 -17.00 14.79 4.15
CA ALA A 111 -16.05 14.51 3.06
C ALA A 111 -14.68 14.11 3.57
N TYR A 112 -13.93 13.35 2.79
CA TYR A 112 -12.51 13.09 3.03
C TYR A 112 -11.67 14.35 2.78
N LEU A 113 -10.60 14.49 3.54
CA LEU A 113 -9.54 15.43 3.17
C LEU A 113 -8.85 14.86 1.93
N ASN A 114 -8.74 15.67 0.89
CA ASN A 114 -8.25 15.22 -0.40
C ASN A 114 -7.20 16.21 -0.93
N VAL A 115 -6.09 15.69 -1.45
CA VAL A 115 -4.96 16.52 -1.92
C VAL A 115 -5.39 17.41 -3.08
N ASP A 116 -6.14 16.87 -4.05
CA ASP A 116 -6.53 17.60 -5.26
C ASP A 116 -7.63 18.64 -5.00
N LYS A 117 -8.43 18.44 -3.96
CA LYS A 117 -9.52 19.36 -3.59
C LYS A 117 -9.09 20.44 -2.60
N ALA A 118 -7.87 20.35 -2.05
CA ALA A 118 -7.36 21.35 -1.12
C ALA A 118 -7.09 22.67 -1.86
N SER A 119 -7.48 23.80 -1.26
CA SER A 119 -7.20 25.13 -1.83
C SER A 119 -5.71 25.42 -2.01
N ASN A 120 -4.85 24.75 -1.23
CA ASN A 120 -3.40 24.81 -1.35
C ASN A 120 -2.78 23.42 -1.16
N SER A 121 -2.88 22.58 -2.19
CA SER A 121 -2.37 21.20 -2.19
C SER A 121 -0.87 21.13 -1.89
N ALA A 122 -0.08 22.08 -2.39
CA ALA A 122 1.37 22.10 -2.15
C ALA A 122 1.72 22.33 -0.68
N ALA A 123 1.02 23.23 0.01
CA ALA A 123 1.21 23.43 1.45
C ALA A 123 0.75 22.20 2.25
N LEU A 124 -0.37 21.59 1.86
CA LEU A 124 -0.89 20.38 2.49
C LEU A 124 0.10 19.21 2.38
N MET A 125 0.64 18.95 1.18
CA MET A 125 1.64 17.89 0.99
C MET A 125 2.90 18.13 1.82
N ARG A 126 3.40 19.37 1.90
CA ARG A 126 4.55 19.70 2.79
C ARG A 126 4.22 19.40 4.25
N GLN A 127 2.99 19.66 4.67
CA GLN A 127 2.54 19.38 6.03
C GLN A 127 2.43 17.88 6.30
N MET A 128 1.92 17.09 5.34
CA MET A 128 1.89 15.63 5.43
C MET A 128 3.29 15.05 5.61
N VAL A 129 4.27 15.49 4.81
CA VAL A 129 5.67 15.06 4.94
C VAL A 129 6.21 15.38 6.34
N ARG A 130 5.96 16.60 6.84
CA ARG A 130 6.36 16.99 8.20
C ARG A 130 5.68 16.16 9.28
N PHE A 131 4.42 15.77 9.08
CA PHE A 131 3.72 14.93 10.04
C PHE A 131 4.23 13.50 10.05
N SER A 132 4.58 12.94 8.89
CA SER A 132 5.23 11.62 8.81
C SER A 132 6.60 11.60 9.49
N ASP A 133 7.35 12.70 9.45
CA ASP A 133 8.65 12.83 10.11
C ASP A 133 8.52 12.96 11.64
N LYS A 134 7.48 13.66 12.11
CA LYS A 134 7.33 14.01 13.53
C LYS A 134 6.46 13.08 14.35
N ASN A 135 5.63 12.26 13.71
CA ASN A 135 4.68 11.39 14.39
C ASN A 135 5.02 9.92 14.14
N PHE A 136 4.54 9.08 15.04
CA PHE A 136 4.61 7.64 14.87
C PHE A 136 3.81 7.14 13.65
N LEU A 137 2.68 7.80 13.35
CA LEU A 137 1.86 7.50 12.17
C LEU A 137 2.41 8.25 10.96
N TYR A 138 2.54 7.54 9.84
CA TYR A 138 2.84 8.19 8.56
C TYR A 138 1.56 8.78 7.97
N TRP A 139 1.68 9.86 7.23
CA TRP A 139 0.60 10.47 6.46
C TRP A 139 0.78 10.17 4.99
N GLY A 140 -0.27 9.61 4.38
CA GLY A 140 -0.30 9.23 2.97
C GLY A 140 -1.60 9.68 2.30
N ALA A 141 -1.67 9.45 0.99
CA ALA A 141 -2.88 9.62 0.19
C ALA A 141 -3.13 8.33 -0.60
N ASP A 142 -4.39 7.94 -0.77
CA ASP A 142 -4.75 6.77 -1.57
C ASP A 142 -4.77 7.08 -3.07
N ASP A 143 -5.25 6.13 -3.88
CA ASP A 143 -5.36 6.24 -5.34
C ASP A 143 -6.37 7.29 -5.80
N THR A 144 -7.26 7.74 -4.91
CA THR A 144 -8.19 8.86 -5.14
C THR A 144 -7.71 10.17 -4.53
N PHE A 145 -6.50 10.17 -3.97
CA PHE A 145 -5.87 11.27 -3.24
C PHE A 145 -6.56 11.63 -1.91
N ASP A 146 -7.38 10.74 -1.37
CA ASP A 146 -7.93 10.89 -0.02
C ASP A 146 -6.83 10.61 1.01
N ILE A 147 -6.69 11.54 1.95
CA ILE A 147 -5.59 11.58 2.91
C ILE A 147 -5.91 10.65 4.08
N PHE A 148 -4.92 9.87 4.49
CA PHE A 148 -5.00 9.02 5.68
C PHE A 148 -3.73 9.13 6.53
N ALA A 149 -3.90 8.92 7.84
CA ALA A 149 -2.81 8.55 8.72
C ALA A 149 -2.74 7.03 8.81
N GLY A 150 -1.55 6.45 8.72
CA GLY A 150 -1.37 5.01 8.62
C GLY A 150 -0.29 4.45 9.53
N TYR A 151 -0.41 3.15 9.78
CA TYR A 151 0.60 2.33 10.42
C TYR A 151 0.53 0.91 9.87
N ASN A 152 1.68 0.27 9.68
CA ASN A 152 1.76 -1.08 9.15
C ASN A 152 2.58 -1.94 10.10
N PHE A 153 2.17 -3.19 10.29
CA PHE A 153 2.99 -4.19 10.98
C PHE A 153 2.98 -5.50 10.22
N THR A 154 4.15 -6.12 10.13
CA THR A 154 4.37 -7.44 9.54
C THR A 154 4.53 -8.45 10.66
N LEU A 155 3.79 -9.56 10.57
CA LEU A 155 3.74 -10.63 11.57
C LEU A 155 4.84 -11.69 11.38
#